data_AF-A0A2V8LN14-F1
#
_entry.id   AF-A0A2V8LN14-F1
#
_cell.length_a   1.000
_cell.length_b   1.000
_cell.length_c   1.000
_cell.angle_alpha   90.00
_cell.angle_beta   90.00
_cell.angle_gamma   90.00
#
_symmetry.space_group_name_H-M   'P 1'
#
loop_
_entity.id
_entity.type
_entity.pdbx_description
1 polymer ?
#
loop_
_entity_poly.entity_id
_entity_poly.type
_entity_poly.pdbx_seq_one_letter_code
_entity_poly.pdbx_strand_id
1 'polypeptide(L)'
;MPAIPSIVEQHAQEAVFLAILRQQAVCAPHYSLRDLVKLDYRLDANLDGLRLAEDFGWNLCEQLLETEGAAGVFTSAVVAISSGNEARIQQVVDLATTTSNLSRGLAASLGWLPLAQVRPYINKFLAAH
;
A
#
# COMPACT_ATOMS: atom_id res chain seq x y z
N MET A 1 5.27 -22.54 6.50
CA MET A 1 5.00 -23.20 5.20
C MET A 1 5.55 -22.29 4.12
N PRO A 2 6.22 -22.82 3.08
CA PRO A 2 6.70 -21.97 1.99
C PRO A 2 5.49 -21.34 1.28
N ALA A 3 5.61 -20.05 0.93
CA ALA A 3 4.60 -19.36 0.14
C ALA A 3 4.46 -20.04 -1.24
N ILE A 4 3.23 -20.10 -1.77
CA ILE A 4 2.97 -20.56 -3.14
C ILE A 4 3.09 -19.34 -4.05
N PRO A 5 4.12 -19.23 -4.92
CA PRO A 5 4.44 -17.99 -5.64
C PRO A 5 3.26 -17.37 -6.39
N SER A 6 2.52 -18.19 -7.15
CA SER A 6 1.38 -17.73 -7.95
C SER A 6 0.24 -17.13 -7.11
N ILE A 7 0.07 -17.56 -5.86
CA ILE A 7 -0.95 -17.01 -4.96
C ILE A 7 -0.52 -15.64 -4.44
N VAL A 8 0.75 -15.45 -4.11
CA VAL A 8 1.25 -14.15 -3.65
C VAL A 8 1.29 -13.15 -4.80
N GLU A 9 1.65 -13.58 -6.01
CA GLU A 9 1.54 -12.78 -7.23
C GLU A 9 0.10 -12.30 -7.46
N GLN A 10 -0.88 -13.19 -7.26
CA GLN A 10 -2.29 -12.81 -7.32
C GLN A 10 -2.65 -11.78 -6.24
N HIS A 11 -2.16 -11.94 -5.00
CA HIS A 11 -2.35 -10.94 -3.95
C HIS A 11 -1.77 -9.57 -4.33
N ALA A 12 -0.60 -9.53 -4.97
CA ALA A 12 0.00 -8.29 -5.46
C ALA A 12 -0.89 -7.58 -6.48
N GLN A 13 -1.34 -8.32 -7.49
CA GLN A 13 -2.21 -7.80 -8.56
C GLN A 13 -3.56 -7.32 -8.02
N GLU A 14 -4.19 -8.12 -7.17
CA GLU A 14 -5.49 -7.79 -6.57
C GLU A 14 -5.38 -6.60 -5.60
N ALA A 15 -4.30 -6.48 -4.82
CA ALA A 15 -4.10 -5.35 -3.91
C ALA A 15 -4.04 -4.02 -4.69
N VAL A 16 -3.28 -3.96 -5.79
CA VAL A 16 -3.20 -2.77 -6.64
C VAL A 16 -4.54 -2.46 -7.29
N PHE A 17 -5.18 -3.46 -7.89
CA PHE A 17 -6.50 -3.30 -8.50
C PHE A 17 -7.53 -2.75 -7.50
N LEU A 18 -7.58 -3.33 -6.30
CA LEU A 18 -8.50 -2.90 -5.24
C LEU A 18 -8.16 -1.52 -4.68
N ALA A 19 -6.88 -1.14 -4.60
CA ALA A 19 -6.47 0.20 -4.21
C ALA A 19 -6.97 1.26 -5.21
N ILE A 20 -6.85 0.99 -6.52
CA ILE A 20 -7.39 1.85 -7.58
C ILE A 20 -8.91 1.93 -7.47
N LEU A 21 -9.59 0.79 -7.34
CA LEU A 21 -11.04 0.73 -7.24
C LEU A 21 -11.55 1.49 -6.00
N ARG A 22 -10.89 1.34 -4.85
CA ARG A 22 -11.23 2.06 -3.62
C ARG A 22 -11.10 3.56 -3.82
N GLN A 23 -10.02 4.04 -4.45
CA GLN A 23 -9.82 5.47 -4.70
C GLN A 23 -10.97 6.07 -5.52
N GLN A 24 -11.49 5.32 -6.50
CA GLN A 24 -12.64 5.74 -7.29
C GLN A 24 -13.95 5.64 -6.50
N ALA A 25 -14.14 4.54 -5.76
CA ALA A 25 -15.37 4.24 -5.02
C ALA A 25 -15.67 5.26 -3.92
N VAL A 26 -14.66 5.78 -3.22
CA VAL A 26 -14.82 6.80 -2.16
C VAL A 26 -15.48 8.09 -2.69
N CYS A 27 -15.29 8.41 -3.97
CA CYS A 27 -15.86 9.60 -4.61
C CYS A 27 -17.15 9.30 -5.39
N ALA A 28 -17.57 8.03 -5.48
CA ALA A 28 -18.67 7.61 -6.34
C ALA A 28 -19.99 7.57 -5.57
N PRO A 29 -21.06 8.28 -6.02
CA PRO A 29 -22.29 8.45 -5.24
C PRO A 29 -23.13 7.16 -5.10
N HIS A 30 -22.83 6.12 -5.89
CA HIS A 30 -23.54 4.84 -5.86
C HIS A 30 -22.90 3.81 -4.92
N TYR A 31 -21.74 4.11 -4.33
CA TYR A 31 -21.13 3.28 -3.29
C TYR A 31 -21.64 3.70 -1.92
N SER A 32 -22.19 2.74 -1.16
CA SER A 32 -22.48 2.97 0.24
C SER A 32 -21.24 2.76 1.11
N LEU A 33 -21.26 3.26 2.36
CA LEU A 33 -20.21 2.94 3.33
C LEU A 33 -20.05 1.43 3.54
N ARG A 34 -21.14 0.65 3.42
CA ARG A 34 -21.09 -0.81 3.52
C ARG A 34 -20.32 -1.43 2.34
N ASP A 35 -20.44 -0.86 1.14
CA ASP A 35 -19.71 -1.33 -0.02
C ASP A 35 -18.22 -0.99 0.08
N LEU A 36 -17.90 0.20 0.61
CA LEU A 36 -16.52 0.57 0.92
C LEU A 36 -15.89 -0.37 1.94
N VAL A 37 -16.60 -0.71 3.02
CA VAL A 37 -16.12 -1.68 4.01
C VAL A 37 -15.81 -3.04 3.37
N LYS A 38 -16.64 -3.52 2.43
CA LYS A 38 -16.36 -4.77 1.71
C LYS A 38 -15.11 -4.67 0.83
N LEU A 39 -14.91 -3.53 0.16
CA LEU A 39 -13.69 -3.28 -0.62
C LEU A 39 -12.48 -3.26 0.30
N ASP A 40 -12.59 -2.57 1.44
CA ASP A 40 -11.50 -2.41 2.38
C ASP A 40 -11.09 -3.76 2.98
N TYR A 41 -12.05 -4.62 3.34
CA TYR A 41 -11.75 -5.99 3.79
C TYR A 41 -11.02 -6.83 2.73
N ARG A 42 -11.40 -6.71 1.45
CA ARG A 42 -10.74 -7.43 0.37
C ARG A 42 -9.32 -6.90 0.13
N LEU A 43 -9.16 -5.58 0.19
CA LEU A 43 -7.86 -4.94 0.03
C LEU A 43 -6.92 -5.37 1.16
N ASP A 44 -7.39 -5.31 2.41
CA ASP A 44 -6.61 -5.71 3.59
C ASP A 44 -6.17 -7.18 3.51
N ALA A 45 -7.07 -8.08 3.12
CA ALA A 45 -6.74 -9.50 2.97
C ALA A 45 -5.63 -9.77 1.93
N ASN A 46 -5.58 -9.00 0.84
CA ASN A 46 -4.51 -9.12 -0.15
C ASN A 46 -3.19 -8.50 0.33
N LEU A 47 -3.26 -7.38 1.04
CA LEU A 47 -2.09 -6.77 1.69
C LEU A 47 -1.48 -7.71 2.74
N ASP A 48 -2.31 -8.44 3.49
CA ASP A 48 -1.86 -9.48 4.41
C ASP A 48 -1.17 -10.64 3.70
N GLY A 49 -1.69 -11.07 2.55
CA GLY A 49 -1.03 -12.07 1.71
C GLY A 49 0.41 -11.67 1.32
N LEU A 50 0.63 -10.39 0.99
CA LEU A 50 1.96 -9.85 0.70
C LEU A 50 2.85 -9.81 1.95
N ARG A 51 2.31 -9.34 3.09
CA ARG A 51 3.06 -9.27 4.36
C ARG A 51 3.51 -10.66 4.83
N LEU A 52 2.64 -11.66 4.74
CA LEU A 52 2.92 -13.04 5.14
C LEU A 52 3.94 -13.74 4.24
N ALA A 53 4.11 -13.26 3.01
CA ALA A 53 5.10 -13.79 2.07
C ALA A 53 6.52 -13.19 2.26
N GLU A 54 6.70 -12.34 3.28
CA GLU A 54 7.99 -11.78 3.70
C GLU A 54 8.78 -11.18 2.52
N ASP A 55 9.99 -11.69 2.25
CA ASP A 55 10.87 -11.19 1.19
C ASP A 55 10.28 -11.41 -0.21
N PHE A 56 9.55 -12.51 -0.43
CA PHE A 56 8.89 -12.74 -1.71
C PHE A 56 7.79 -11.69 -1.97
N GLY A 57 7.00 -11.39 -0.94
CA GLY A 57 5.99 -10.33 -1.01
C GLY A 57 6.61 -8.96 -1.23
N TRP A 58 7.76 -8.68 -0.62
CA TRP A 58 8.49 -7.44 -0.85
C TRP A 58 9.03 -7.32 -2.28
N ASN A 59 9.63 -8.37 -2.83
CA ASN A 59 10.15 -8.34 -4.20
C ASN A 59 9.03 -8.02 -5.22
N LEU A 60 7.81 -8.49 -4.97
CA LEU A 60 6.65 -8.09 -5.76
C LEU A 60 6.30 -6.62 -5.54
N CYS A 61 6.30 -6.13 -4.29
CA CYS A 61 6.10 -4.71 -3.98
C CYS A 61 7.10 -3.79 -4.71
N GLU A 62 8.35 -4.22 -4.88
CA GLU A 62 9.35 -3.47 -5.65
C GLU A 62 8.96 -3.36 -7.13
N GLN A 63 8.47 -4.45 -7.73
CA GLN A 63 7.96 -4.41 -9.11
C GLN A 63 6.75 -3.47 -9.22
N LEU A 64 5.83 -3.50 -8.25
CA LEU A 64 4.65 -2.61 -8.24
C LEU A 64 5.05 -1.13 -8.14
N LEU A 65 6.11 -0.80 -7.40
CA LEU A 65 6.63 0.56 -7.31
C LEU A 65 7.03 1.10 -8.70
N GLU A 66 7.60 0.24 -9.55
CA GLU A 66 8.05 0.61 -10.89
C GLU A 66 6.91 0.73 -11.90
N THR A 67 5.85 -0.08 -11.78
CA THR A 67 4.84 -0.22 -12.85
C THR A 67 3.46 0.37 -12.53
N GLU A 68 3.05 0.45 -11.26
CA GLU A 68 1.64 0.69 -10.88
C GLU A 68 1.36 2.10 -10.33
N GLY A 69 2.33 3.01 -10.44
CA GLY A 69 2.17 4.41 -10.04
C GLY A 69 1.70 4.57 -8.59
N ALA A 70 0.68 5.40 -8.35
CA ALA A 70 0.22 5.72 -7.00
C ALA A 70 -0.37 4.52 -6.25
N ALA A 71 -0.99 3.57 -6.96
CA ALA A 71 -1.54 2.36 -6.35
C ALA A 71 -0.43 1.35 -5.98
N GLY A 72 0.63 1.29 -6.78
CA GLY A 72 1.88 0.60 -6.42
C GLY A 72 2.51 1.20 -5.17
N VAL A 73 2.69 2.52 -5.14
CA VAL A 73 3.20 3.23 -3.95
C VAL A 73 2.35 2.97 -2.71
N PHE A 74 1.02 3.03 -2.82
CA PHE A 74 0.13 2.71 -1.71
C PHE A 74 0.38 1.29 -1.18
N THR A 75 0.35 0.30 -2.06
CA THR A 75 0.48 -1.12 -1.71
C THR A 75 1.83 -1.39 -1.04
N SER A 76 2.91 -0.94 -1.67
CA SER A 76 4.28 -1.13 -1.19
C SER A 76 4.56 -0.34 0.10
N ALA A 77 4.00 0.86 0.26
CA ALA A 77 4.11 1.63 1.51
C ALA A 77 3.44 0.90 2.68
N VAL A 78 2.25 0.35 2.47
CA VAL A 78 1.55 -0.40 3.51
C VAL A 78 2.38 -1.60 3.97
N VAL A 79 2.94 -2.38 3.03
CA VAL A 79 3.78 -3.55 3.35
C VAL A 79 5.09 -3.12 4.03
N ALA A 80 5.78 -2.11 3.50
CA ALA A 80 7.04 -1.61 4.04
C ALA A 80 6.87 -1.11 5.49
N ILE A 81 5.92 -0.22 5.74
CA ILE A 81 5.70 0.37 7.07
C ILE A 81 5.27 -0.72 8.07
N SER A 82 4.41 -1.65 7.66
CA SER A 82 3.97 -2.76 8.53
C SER A 82 5.12 -3.68 8.94
N SER A 83 6.14 -3.81 8.08
CA SER A 83 7.32 -4.63 8.39
C SER A 83 8.31 -3.95 9.35
N GLY A 84 8.21 -2.63 9.54
CA GLY A 84 9.20 -1.85 10.30
C GLY A 84 10.60 -1.83 9.67
N ASN A 85 10.75 -2.29 8.43
CA ASN A 85 12.03 -2.31 7.73
C ASN A 85 12.33 -0.93 7.13
N GLU A 86 13.19 -0.17 7.80
CA GLU A 86 13.54 1.20 7.40
C GLU A 86 14.13 1.30 5.98
N ALA A 87 14.82 0.27 5.48
CA ALA A 87 15.35 0.28 4.11
C ALA A 87 14.22 0.23 3.07
N ARG A 88 13.21 -0.64 3.31
CA ARG A 88 12.01 -0.74 2.46
C ARG A 88 11.21 0.56 2.48
N ILE A 89 11.06 1.15 3.67
CA ILE A 89 10.34 2.40 3.85
C ILE A 89 11.05 3.53 3.11
N GLN A 90 12.37 3.64 3.24
CA GLN A 90 13.15 4.66 2.55
C GLN A 90 13.02 4.55 1.02
N GLN A 91 13.09 3.33 0.47
CA GLN A 91 12.90 3.08 -0.96
C GLN A 91 11.54 3.57 -1.46
N VAL A 92 10.46 3.30 -0.71
CA VAL A 92 9.12 3.80 -1.06
C VAL A 92 9.06 5.33 -1.00
N VAL A 93 9.62 5.94 0.04
CA VAL A 93 9.61 7.39 0.24
C VAL A 93 10.39 8.11 -0.87
N ASP A 94 11.56 7.59 -1.23
CA ASP A 94 12.41 8.17 -2.29
C ASP A 94 11.65 8.22 -3.61
N LEU A 95 10.98 7.14 -3.98
CA LEU A 95 10.16 7.12 -5.20
C LEU A 95 8.89 7.98 -5.07
N ALA A 96 8.16 7.86 -3.96
CA ALA A 96 6.88 8.53 -3.76
C ALA A 96 6.99 10.06 -3.78
N THR A 97 8.15 10.60 -3.44
CA THR A 97 8.39 12.05 -3.39
C THR A 97 8.83 12.65 -4.73
N THR A 98 9.06 11.83 -5.77
CA THR A 98 9.48 12.32 -7.09
C THR A 98 8.39 13.10 -7.83
N THR A 99 7.10 12.78 -7.60
CA THR A 99 5.97 13.48 -8.22
C THR A 99 4.79 13.64 -7.27
N SER A 100 3.97 14.67 -7.50
CA SER A 100 2.75 14.91 -6.72
C SER A 100 1.68 13.82 -6.89
N ASN A 101 1.73 13.04 -7.98
CA ASN A 101 0.82 11.92 -8.17
C ASN A 101 1.22 10.71 -7.31
N LEU A 102 2.51 10.38 -7.27
CA LEU A 102 3.01 9.27 -6.47
C LEU A 102 2.89 9.54 -4.96
N SER A 103 3.06 10.79 -4.53
CA SER A 103 2.92 11.17 -3.12
C SER A 103 1.51 10.92 -2.57
N ARG A 104 0.49 10.91 -3.43
CA ARG A 104 -0.89 10.53 -3.04
C ARG A 104 -0.99 9.08 -2.59
N GLY A 105 -0.23 8.18 -3.21
CA GLY A 105 -0.16 6.78 -2.79
C GLY A 105 0.40 6.65 -1.38
N LEU A 106 1.49 7.37 -1.10
CA LEU A 106 2.10 7.40 0.23
C LEU A 106 1.13 8.02 1.26
N ALA A 107 0.52 9.17 0.96
CA ALA A 107 -0.46 9.78 1.85
C ALA A 107 -1.66 8.86 2.14
N ALA A 108 -2.17 8.15 1.13
CA ALA A 108 -3.25 7.18 1.30
C ALA A 108 -2.84 6.01 2.21
N SER A 109 -1.59 5.52 2.11
CA SER A 109 -1.10 4.44 2.97
C SER A 109 -1.00 4.87 4.44
N LEU A 110 -0.63 6.13 4.70
CA LEU A 110 -0.59 6.69 6.06
C LEU A 110 -1.99 6.77 6.68
N GLY A 111 -3.01 7.03 5.85
CA GLY A 111 -4.42 7.01 6.28
C GLY A 111 -5.02 5.61 6.41
N TRP A 112 -4.37 4.58 5.87
CA TRP A 112 -4.79 3.18 5.94
C TRP A 112 -4.31 2.49 7.21
N LEU A 113 -3.06 2.73 7.58
CA LEU A 113 -2.41 2.05 8.70
C LEU A 113 -2.82 2.61 10.07
N PRO A 114 -2.67 1.81 11.16
CA PRO A 114 -2.90 2.29 12.51
C PRO A 114 -2.04 3.51 12.84
N LEU A 115 -2.66 4.56 13.40
CA LEU A 115 -1.99 5.83 13.70
C LEU A 115 -0.69 5.64 14.50
N ALA A 116 -0.66 4.70 15.45
CA ALA A 116 0.53 4.42 16.26
C ALA A 116 1.75 4.01 15.42
N GLN A 117 1.55 3.28 14.31
CA GLN A 117 2.61 2.84 13.41
C GLN A 117 3.11 4.00 12.52
N VAL A 118 2.18 4.84 12.04
CA VAL A 118 2.52 5.88 11.06
C VAL A 118 2.93 7.22 11.66
N ARG A 119 2.61 7.47 12.94
CA ARG A 119 2.87 8.75 13.62
C ARG A 119 4.34 9.22 13.53
N PRO A 120 5.36 8.35 13.70
CA PRO A 120 6.75 8.78 13.56
C PRO A 120 7.05 9.31 12.14
N TYR A 121 6.55 8.63 11.12
CA TYR A 121 6.76 9.00 9.72
C TYR A 121 6.00 10.29 9.36
N ILE A 122 4.75 10.44 9.83
CA ILE A 122 3.97 11.69 9.67
C ILE A 122 4.75 12.88 10.25
N ASN A 123 5.25 12.75 11.49
CA ASN A 123 6.02 13.81 12.13
C ASN A 123 7.30 14.13 11.35
N LYS A 124 8.02 13.10 10.86
CA LYS A 124 9.24 13.27 10.06
C LYS A 124 8.94 14.03 8.76
N PHE A 125 7.87 13.67 8.05
CA PHE A 125 7.49 14.32 6.79
C PHE A 125 7.05 15.78 7.00
N LEU A 126 6.31 16.07 8.08
CA LEU A 126 5.91 17.43 8.41
C LEU A 126 7.09 18.32 8.83
N ALA A 127 8.13 17.74 9.43
CA ALA A 127 9.35 18.46 9.81
C ALA A 127 10.32 18.67 8.64
N ALA A 128 10.13 18.00 7.51
CA ALA A 128 10.94 18.14 6.31
C ALA A 128 10.47 19.29 5.38
N HIS A 129 9.57 20.16 5.87
CA HIS A 129 9.12 21.39 5.23
C HIS A 129 9.71 22.63 5.90
#